data_AF-A0A512PAB4-F1
#
_entry.id   AF-A0A512PAB4-F1
#
_cell.length_a   1.000
_cell.length_b   1.000
_cell.length_c   1.000
_cell.angle_alpha   90.00
_cell.angle_beta   90.00
_cell.angle_gamma   90.00
#
_symmetry.space_group_name_H-M   'P 1'
#
loop_
_entity.id
_entity.type
_entity.pdbx_description
1 polymer ?
#
loop_
_entity_poly.entity_id
_entity_poly.type
_entity_poly.pdbx_seq_one_letter_code
_entity_poly.pdbx_strand_id
1 'polypeptide(L)'
;MVGADRSTGPGAARAASDGPARGYRVVLRGELGDGFEALFEGMRLRRRAGITELTGSSIDQARLARIIELTQELGLELIEVAAVEPADDDGADG
;
A
#
# COMPACT_ATOMS: atom_id res chain seq x y z
N MET A 1 -37.67 30.18 -25.75
CA MET A 1 -36.80 31.01 -24.90
C MET A 1 -37.13 30.70 -23.43
N VAL A 2 -36.43 29.71 -22.85
CA VAL A 2 -36.17 29.42 -21.42
C VAL A 2 -34.98 28.44 -21.52
N GLY A 3 -33.79 28.60 -20.95
CA GLY A 3 -33.40 29.22 -19.70
C GLY A 3 -32.73 28.14 -18.84
N ALA A 4 -31.44 27.89 -19.10
CA ALA A 4 -30.42 27.21 -18.27
C ALA A 4 -30.81 26.01 -17.39
N ASP A 5 -30.30 24.84 -17.77
CA ASP A 5 -29.74 23.87 -16.84
C ASP A 5 -28.23 23.80 -17.12
N ARG A 6 -27.47 24.39 -16.21
CA ARG A 6 -26.02 24.24 -16.09
C ARG A 6 -25.79 23.46 -14.81
N SER A 7 -24.80 22.57 -14.84
CA SER A 7 -24.23 21.82 -13.70
C SER A 7 -25.03 20.57 -13.35
N THR A 8 -24.49 19.39 -13.62
CA THR A 8 -23.49 18.80 -12.71
C THR A 8 -22.63 17.74 -13.43
N GLY A 9 -21.37 18.05 -13.68
CA GLY A 9 -20.29 17.15 -13.24
C GLY A 9 -19.85 17.63 -11.84
N PRO A 10 -19.19 16.82 -10.99
CA PRO A 10 -18.52 15.54 -11.24
C PRO A 10 -19.00 14.42 -10.29
N GLY A 11 -19.28 13.23 -10.83
CA GLY A 11 -19.39 12.01 -10.03
C GLY A 11 -18.00 11.49 -9.67
N ALA A 12 -17.28 12.24 -8.84
CA ALA A 12 -16.04 11.80 -8.22
C ALA A 12 -16.35 10.77 -7.14
N ALA A 13 -16.23 9.50 -7.50
CA ALA A 13 -15.53 8.51 -6.71
C ALA A 13 -15.17 7.41 -7.68
N ARG A 14 -13.91 7.39 -8.14
CA ARG A 14 -13.30 6.21 -8.74
C ARG A 14 -13.75 5.04 -7.90
N ALA A 15 -14.39 4.06 -8.53
CA ALA A 15 -14.62 2.76 -7.91
C ALA A 15 -13.34 2.44 -7.14
N ALA A 16 -13.44 2.46 -5.81
CA ALA A 16 -12.41 1.93 -4.94
C ALA A 16 -12.13 0.55 -5.54
N SER A 17 -10.91 0.35 -6.00
CA SER A 17 -10.49 -0.83 -6.73
C SER A 17 -10.94 -2.06 -5.93
N ASP A 18 -12.09 -2.62 -6.28
CA ASP A 18 -12.58 -3.92 -5.82
C ASP A 18 -11.79 -4.98 -6.61
N GLY A 19 -10.47 -4.86 -6.54
CA GLY A 19 -9.56 -5.96 -6.81
C GLY A 19 -9.39 -6.70 -5.50
N PRO A 20 -9.11 -8.02 -5.53
CA PRO A 20 -8.83 -8.77 -4.31
C PRO A 20 -7.78 -8.00 -3.51
N ALA A 21 -7.98 -7.92 -2.20
CA ALA A 21 -7.15 -7.17 -1.27
C ALA A 21 -5.71 -7.70 -1.24
N ARG A 22 -4.94 -7.49 -2.31
CA ARG A 22 -3.60 -8.03 -2.48
C ARG A 22 -2.73 -7.51 -1.36
N GLY A 23 -2.24 -8.42 -0.53
CA GLY A 23 -1.17 -8.12 0.38
C GLY A 23 0.12 -7.91 -0.40
N TYR A 24 1.04 -7.13 0.16
CA TYR A 24 2.37 -6.98 -0.41
C TYR A 24 3.40 -7.11 0.69
N ARG A 25 4.47 -7.83 0.34
CA ARG A 25 5.70 -7.92 1.11
C ARG A 25 6.79 -7.19 0.34
N VAL A 26 7.41 -6.23 1.01
CA VAL A 26 8.53 -5.45 0.48
C VAL A 26 9.72 -5.66 1.39
N VAL A 27 10.82 -6.18 0.85
CA VAL A 27 12.06 -6.42 1.58
C VAL A 27 13.09 -5.38 1.15
N LEU A 28 13.69 -4.72 2.13
CA LEU A 28 14.62 -3.61 1.97
C LEU A 28 15.92 -3.94 2.69
N ARG A 29 17.04 -3.55 2.12
CA ARG A 29 18.34 -3.63 2.79
C ARG A 29 18.63 -2.32 3.49
N GLY A 30 19.07 -2.43 4.73
CA GLY A 30 19.24 -1.30 5.63
C GLY A 30 18.19 -1.29 6.75
N GLU A 31 18.41 -0.40 7.69
CA GLU A 31 17.69 -0.35 8.95
C GLU A 31 16.82 0.92 9.04
N LEU A 32 15.52 0.77 8.80
CA LEU A 32 14.53 1.86 8.93
C LEU A 32 14.16 2.09 10.39
N GLY A 33 14.65 3.18 11.01
CA GLY A 33 14.38 3.62 12.40
C GLY A 33 12.91 3.51 12.85
N ASP A 34 12.65 3.38 14.16
CA ASP A 34 11.27 3.20 14.70
C ASP A 34 10.33 4.35 14.31
N GLY A 35 10.86 5.54 13.98
CA GLY A 35 10.08 6.67 13.48
C GLY A 35 9.46 6.47 12.08
N PHE A 36 9.90 5.45 11.34
CA PHE A 36 9.40 5.19 9.99
C PHE A 36 8.10 4.39 9.97
N GLU A 37 7.76 3.66 11.05
CA GLU A 37 6.47 2.95 11.14
C GLU A 37 5.27 3.89 10.96
N ALA A 38 5.38 5.13 11.45
CA ALA A 38 4.35 6.15 11.28
C ALA A 38 4.18 6.63 9.82
N LEU A 39 5.21 6.50 8.98
CA LEU A 39 5.14 6.85 7.56
C LEU A 39 4.45 5.75 6.74
N PHE A 40 4.46 4.52 7.24
CA PHE A 40 3.88 3.35 6.57
C PHE A 40 2.57 2.92 7.26
N GLU A 41 1.63 3.86 7.37
CA GLU A 41 0.32 3.61 8.00
C GLU A 41 -0.41 2.43 7.32
N GLY A 42 -0.78 1.44 8.13
CA GLY A 42 -1.41 0.19 7.65
C GLY A 42 -0.41 -0.86 7.15
N MET A 43 0.89 -0.67 7.33
CA MET A 43 1.90 -1.69 7.11
C MET A 43 2.59 -2.09 8.41
N ARG A 44 2.94 -3.37 8.49
CA ARG A 44 3.79 -3.91 9.54
C ARG A 44 5.23 -3.85 9.09
N LEU A 45 6.05 -3.08 9.81
CA LEU A 45 7.49 -3.03 9.62
C LEU A 45 8.14 -4.08 10.54
N ARG A 46 8.99 -4.94 9.98
CA ARG A 46 9.78 -5.92 10.73
C ARG A 46 11.24 -5.79 10.38
N ARG A 47 12.06 -5.55 11.38
CA ARG A 47 13.52 -5.44 11.21
C ARG A 47 14.14 -6.79 11.52
N ARG A 48 15.00 -7.26 10.63
CA ARG A 48 15.72 -8.54 10.76
C ARG A 48 17.16 -8.30 10.35
N ALA A 49 18.12 -8.47 11.24
CA ALA A 49 19.57 -8.55 10.94
C ALA A 49 20.06 -7.78 9.67
N GLY A 50 19.86 -6.47 9.61
CA GLY A 50 20.33 -5.61 8.50
C GLY A 50 19.37 -5.46 7.30
N ILE A 51 18.17 -6.04 7.37
CA ILE A 51 17.08 -5.85 6.42
C ILE A 51 15.81 -5.36 7.14
N THR A 52 14.96 -4.65 6.41
CA THR A 52 13.63 -4.23 6.82
C THR A 52 12.58 -4.85 5.91
N GLU A 53 11.63 -5.56 6.50
CA GLU A 53 10.49 -6.17 5.82
C GLU A 53 9.24 -5.35 6.12
N LEU A 54 8.61 -4.79 5.09
CA LEU A 54 7.33 -4.10 5.15
C LEU A 54 6.27 -5.04 4.60
N THR A 55 5.29 -5.39 5.44
CA THR A 55 4.16 -6.23 5.02
C THR A 55 2.87 -5.46 5.22
N GLY A 56 2.09 -5.25 4.17
CA GLY A 56 0.79 -4.58 4.25
C GLY A 56 -0.29 -5.44 3.63
N SER A 57 -1.45 -5.51 4.27
CA SER A 57 -2.68 -6.07 3.73
C SER A 57 -3.45 -4.98 2.97
N SER A 58 -4.12 -5.34 1.87
CA SER A 58 -4.97 -4.42 1.09
C SER A 58 -4.22 -3.16 0.59
N ILE A 59 -2.97 -3.31 0.12
CA ILE A 59 -2.18 -2.18 -0.39
C ILE A 59 -2.46 -2.02 -1.89
N ASP A 60 -2.96 -0.84 -2.31
CA ASP A 60 -3.16 -0.54 -3.73
C ASP A 60 -1.81 -0.21 -4.42
N GLN A 61 -1.76 -0.30 -5.75
CA GLN A 61 -0.53 -0.09 -6.54
C GLN A 61 0.07 1.30 -6.33
N ALA A 62 -0.76 2.34 -6.19
CA ALA A 62 -0.29 3.69 -5.94
C ALA A 62 0.43 3.82 -4.58
N ARG A 63 -0.06 3.11 -3.57
CA ARG A 63 0.55 3.10 -2.23
C ARG A 63 1.86 2.32 -2.26
N LEU A 64 1.90 1.19 -2.96
CA LEU A 64 3.14 0.44 -3.19
C LEU A 64 4.21 1.28 -3.90
N ALA A 65 3.84 1.98 -4.98
CA ALA A 65 4.75 2.84 -5.72
C ALA A 65 5.34 3.95 -4.81
N ARG A 66 4.50 4.57 -3.96
CA ARG A 66 4.95 5.55 -2.97
C ARG A 66 5.99 4.97 -2.02
N ILE A 67 5.77 3.75 -1.51
CA ILE A 67 6.71 3.07 -0.61
C ILE A 67 8.06 2.84 -1.30
N ILE A 68 8.02 2.39 -2.56
CA ILE A 68 9.23 2.17 -3.37
C ILE A 68 10.01 3.47 -3.57
N GLU A 69 9.32 4.57 -3.90
CA GLU A 69 9.94 5.90 -3.99
C GLU A 69 10.57 6.33 -2.66
N LEU A 70 9.83 6.22 -1.55
CA LEU A 70 10.34 6.57 -0.22
C LEU A 70 11.62 5.81 0.13
N THR A 71 11.71 4.53 -0.20
CA THR A 71 12.96 3.78 0.01
C THR A 71 14.13 4.32 -0.79
N GLN A 72 13.91 4.72 -2.04
CA GLN A 72 14.97 5.32 -2.86
C GLN A 72 15.39 6.68 -2.29
N GLU A 73 14.45 7.50 -1.82
CA GLU A 73 14.74 8.79 -1.17
C GLU A 73 15.54 8.63 0.13
N LEU A 74 15.32 7.53 0.85
CA LEU A 74 16.04 7.18 2.07
C LEU A 74 17.40 6.53 1.82
N GLY A 75 17.76 6.26 0.56
CA GLY A 75 18.98 5.57 0.18
C GLY A 75 18.99 4.09 0.58
N LEU A 76 17.80 3.49 0.75
CA LEU A 76 17.64 2.08 1.04
C LEU A 76 17.60 1.27 -0.26
N GLU A 77 18.21 0.09 -0.23
CA GLU A 77 18.23 -0.80 -1.38
C GLU A 77 16.96 -1.66 -1.36
N LEU A 78 16.13 -1.57 -2.40
CA LEU A 78 14.99 -2.44 -2.58
C LEU A 78 15.48 -3.83 -2.98
N ILE A 79 15.26 -4.82 -2.11
CA ILE A 79 15.69 -6.21 -2.35
C ILE A 79 14.60 -7.00 -3.06
N GLU A 80 13.35 -6.92 -2.59
CA GLU A 80 12.26 -7.72 -3.11
C GLU A 80 10.92 -7.01 -2.96
N VAL A 81 10.04 -7.17 -3.95
CA VAL A 81 8.61 -6.84 -3.85
C VAL A 81 7.83 -8.07 -4.29
N ALA A 82 7.10 -8.68 -3.37
CA ALA A 82 6.25 -9.83 -3.63
C ALA A 82 4.80 -9.46 -3.30
N ALA A 83 3.89 -9.76 -4.23
CA ALA A 83 2.47 -9.81 -3.89
C ALA A 83 2.24 -11.06 -3.05
N VAL A 84 1.65 -10.89 -1.87
CA VAL A 84 1.19 -11.99 -1.04
C VAL A 84 -0.33 -12.00 -1.10
N GLU A 85 -0.95 -13.16 -1.24
CA GLU A 85 -2.36 -13.26 -0.96
C GLU A 85 -2.57 -12.73 0.46
N PRO A 86 -3.55 -11.83 0.70
CA PRO A 86 -3.98 -11.62 2.07
C PRO A 86 -4.27 -13.02 2.61
N ALA A 87 -3.94 -13.32 3.85
CA ALA A 87 -4.53 -14.51 4.45
C ALA A 87 -6.03 -14.26 4.38
N ASP A 88 -6.68 -14.87 3.40
CA ASP A 88 -8.12 -14.96 3.34
C ASP A 88 -8.46 -15.66 4.65
N ASP A 89 -8.95 -14.89 5.62
CA ASP A 89 -9.73 -15.40 6.75
C ASP A 89 -11.08 -15.89 6.17
N ASP A 90 -11.00 -16.71 5.12
CA ASP A 90 -12.11 -17.28 4.37
C ASP A 90 -12.18 -18.75 4.77
N GLY A 91 -13.08 -19.04 5.71
CA GLY A 91 -13.42 -20.41 6.07
C GLY A 91 -13.79 -20.67 7.54
N ALA A 92 -14.53 -19.79 8.21
CA ALA A 92 -15.18 -20.14 9.49
C ALA A 92 -16.57 -19.50 9.63
N ASP A 93 -17.51 -19.93 8.78
CA ASP A 93 -18.97 -20.12 9.03
C ASP A 93 -19.63 -20.25 7.64
N GLY A 94 -20.49 -21.20 7.27
CA GLY A 94 -21.22 -22.26 7.96
C GLY A 94 -22.26 -22.78 6.97
#